data_AF-A0A521WY75-F1
#
_entry.id   AF-A0A521WY75-F1
#
_cell.length_a   1.000
_cell.length_b   1.000
_cell.length_c   1.000
_cell.angle_alpha   90.00
_cell.angle_beta   90.00
_cell.angle_gamma   90.00
#
_symmetry.space_group_name_H-M   'P 1'
#
loop_
_entity.id
_entity.type
_entity.pdbx_description
1 polymer ?
#
loop_
_entity_poly.entity_id
_entity_poly.type
_entity_poly.pdbx_seq_one_letter_code
_entity_poly.pdbx_strand_id
1 'polypeptide(L)'
;MLKVLKSCFLTLLVVIMQSQAAKADFVQDQDKSLFSSTETALSDELDNARGREGVNMTTLNNMNARTTLSGNQATDNVNGYNVIDQGSFAQASGITSVIQNSGNNVVIQDSTMVNVTIIP
;
A
#
# COMPACT_ATOMS: atom_id res chain seq x y z
N MET A 1 -77.02 31.04 40.84
CA MET A 1 -75.87 31.86 40.39
C MET A 1 -74.50 31.35 40.89
N LEU A 2 -74.40 30.75 42.10
CA LEU A 2 -73.12 30.32 42.70
C LEU A 2 -72.44 29.09 42.07
N LYS A 3 -73.20 28.20 41.39
CA LYS A 3 -72.66 26.98 40.73
C LYS A 3 -71.89 27.27 39.43
N VAL A 4 -72.29 28.31 38.69
CA VAL A 4 -71.65 28.70 37.42
C VAL A 4 -70.30 29.39 37.67
N LEU A 5 -70.20 30.18 38.75
CA LEU A 5 -68.96 30.86 39.13
C LEU A 5 -67.88 29.87 39.59
N LYS A 6 -68.25 28.80 40.32
CA LYS A 6 -67.32 27.72 40.71
C LYS A 6 -66.86 26.88 39.51
N SER A 7 -67.74 26.65 38.53
CA SER A 7 -67.39 25.93 37.30
C SER A 7 -66.39 26.70 36.46
N CYS A 8 -66.53 28.03 36.34
CA CYS A 8 -65.56 28.88 35.65
C CYS A 8 -64.22 28.99 36.40
N PHE A 9 -64.25 28.96 37.73
CA PHE A 9 -63.01 28.98 38.52
C PHE A 9 -62.23 27.66 38.41
N LEU A 10 -62.94 26.54 38.27
CA LEU A 10 -62.33 25.22 38.12
C LEU A 10 -61.75 24.99 36.71
N THR A 11 -62.39 25.52 35.66
CA THR A 11 -61.80 25.50 34.31
C THR A 11 -60.64 26.47 34.15
N LEU A 12 -60.61 27.58 34.90
CA LEU A 12 -59.47 28.51 34.87
C LEU A 12 -58.22 27.91 35.53
N LEU A 13 -58.37 27.08 36.57
CA LEU A 13 -57.23 26.44 37.27
C LEU A 13 -56.54 25.35 36.42
N VAL A 14 -57.29 24.61 35.60
CA VAL A 14 -56.76 23.50 34.78
C VAL A 14 -55.94 23.99 33.57
N VAL A 15 -56.22 25.21 33.07
CA VAL A 15 -55.49 25.80 31.93
C VAL A 15 -54.10 26.31 32.34
N ILE A 16 -53.86 26.61 33.62
CA ILE A 16 -52.58 27.18 34.10
C ILE A 16 -51.52 26.08 34.34
N MET A 17 -51.91 24.80 34.46
CA MET A 17 -50.97 23.71 34.79
C MET A 17 -50.33 22.99 33.58
N GLN A 18 -50.59 23.41 32.34
CA GLN A 18 -50.03 22.73 31.16
C GLN A 18 -49.30 23.67 30.20
N SER A 19 -48.11 24.15 30.62
CA SER A 19 -46.99 24.43 29.71
C SER A 19 -45.75 24.90 30.47
N GLN A 20 -45.02 24.00 31.13
CA GLN A 20 -43.60 24.22 31.38
C GLN A 20 -42.87 23.69 30.15
N ALA A 21 -42.75 24.53 29.12
CA ALA A 21 -41.82 24.26 28.03
C ALA A 21 -40.41 24.39 28.63
N ALA A 22 -39.78 23.25 28.91
CA ALA A 22 -38.37 23.22 29.23
C ALA A 22 -37.60 23.84 28.05
N LYS A 23 -37.09 25.06 28.22
CA LYS A 23 -36.04 25.55 27.34
C LYS A 23 -34.79 24.73 27.67
N ALA A 24 -34.37 23.89 26.74
CA ALA A 24 -33.01 23.38 26.77
C ALA A 24 -32.10 24.60 26.58
N ASP A 25 -31.45 25.02 27.66
CA ASP A 25 -30.39 26.02 27.59
C ASP A 25 -29.21 25.36 26.88
N PHE A 26 -29.05 25.70 25.60
CA PHE A 26 -27.88 25.30 24.84
C PHE A 26 -26.72 26.18 25.30
N VAL A 27 -26.11 25.81 26.42
CA VAL A 27 -24.77 26.25 26.74
C VAL A 27 -23.86 25.53 25.76
N GLN A 28 -23.60 26.18 24.62
CA GLN A 28 -22.46 25.83 23.80
C GLN A 28 -21.23 26.22 24.60
N ASP A 29 -20.75 25.28 25.40
CA ASP A 29 -19.41 25.36 25.97
C ASP A 29 -18.45 25.46 24.80
N GLN A 30 -18.04 26.69 24.47
CA GLN A 30 -17.07 27.00 23.44
C GLN A 30 -15.67 26.65 23.92
N ASP A 31 -15.50 25.44 24.44
CA ASP A 31 -14.18 24.94 24.81
C ASP A 31 -14.08 23.45 24.51
N LYS A 32 -14.05 23.18 23.20
CA LYS A 32 -13.19 22.19 22.54
C LYS A 32 -13.66 22.11 21.11
N SER A 33 -13.08 22.98 20.28
CA SER A 33 -12.86 22.57 18.89
C SER A 33 -12.07 21.27 18.97
N LEU A 34 -12.79 20.15 18.81
CA LEU A 34 -12.31 18.78 18.97
C LEU A 34 -11.13 18.45 18.03
N PHE A 35 -10.85 19.36 17.09
CA PHE A 35 -9.82 19.31 16.07
C PHE A 35 -8.94 20.57 16.04
N SER A 36 -9.05 21.50 17.01
CA SER A 36 -8.14 22.66 17.09
C SER A 36 -6.79 22.30 17.69
N SER A 37 -6.70 21.18 18.39
CA SER A 37 -5.44 20.61 18.89
C SER A 37 -4.88 19.57 17.92
N THR A 38 -5.11 19.72 16.61
CA THR A 38 -4.36 18.94 15.63
C THR A 38 -2.92 19.44 15.67
N GLU A 39 -2.11 18.78 16.49
CA GLU A 39 -0.67 18.76 16.27
C GLU A 39 -0.47 18.27 14.83
N THR A 40 -0.01 19.17 13.97
CA THR A 40 0.33 18.80 12.60
C THR A 40 1.54 17.91 12.70
N ALA A 41 1.35 16.61 12.40
CA ALA A 41 2.45 15.66 12.40
C ALA A 41 3.60 16.22 11.55
N LEU A 42 4.79 16.28 12.13
CA LEU A 42 5.98 16.71 11.40
C LEU A 42 6.25 15.69 10.29
N SER A 43 6.73 16.15 9.14
CA SER A 43 7.03 15.25 8.01
C SER A 43 7.96 14.11 8.42
N ASP A 44 8.91 14.39 9.31
CA ASP A 44 9.88 13.42 9.82
C ASP A 44 9.22 12.37 10.75
N GLU A 45 8.24 12.78 11.55
CA GLU A 45 7.48 11.88 12.43
C GLU A 45 6.63 10.91 11.60
N LEU A 46 5.98 11.43 10.56
CA LEU A 46 5.19 10.62 9.63
C LEU A 46 6.07 9.67 8.81
N ASP A 47 7.27 10.11 8.43
CA ASP A 47 8.25 9.27 7.73
C ASP A 47 8.76 8.13 8.61
N ASN A 48 9.01 8.38 9.90
CA ASN A 48 9.38 7.31 10.84
C ASN A 48 8.21 6.36 11.14
N ALA A 49 6.99 6.88 11.32
CA ALA A 49 5.79 6.08 11.56
C ALA A 49 5.39 5.19 10.37
N ARG A 50 5.83 5.52 9.15
CA ARG A 50 5.71 4.67 7.94
C ARG A 50 6.69 3.50 7.90
N GLY A 51 7.39 3.22 9.00
CA GLY A 51 8.33 2.09 9.10
C GLY A 51 9.67 2.32 8.39
N ARG A 52 10.06 3.60 8.20
CA ARG A 52 11.32 3.98 7.55
C ARG A 52 12.49 4.16 8.51
N GLU A 53 12.25 4.08 9.83
CA GLU A 53 13.31 4.20 10.83
C GLU A 53 14.27 2.99 10.76
N GLY A 54 15.57 3.25 10.52
CA GLY A 54 16.62 2.22 10.56
C GLY A 54 16.84 1.41 9.28
N VAL A 55 16.15 1.71 8.16
CA VAL A 55 16.36 0.99 6.89
C VAL A 55 17.62 1.51 6.17
N ASN A 56 18.79 1.00 6.58
CA ASN A 56 20.01 1.12 5.77
C ASN A 56 20.01 0.03 4.70
N MET A 57 19.43 0.32 3.52
CA MET A 57 19.43 -0.63 2.41
C MET A 57 20.77 -0.55 1.66
N THR A 58 21.83 -1.09 2.24
CA THR A 58 23.06 -1.35 1.49
C THR A 58 22.99 -2.74 0.88
N THR A 59 22.54 -2.83 -0.37
CA THR A 59 22.58 -4.09 -1.12
C THR A 59 23.90 -4.21 -1.87
N LEU A 60 24.80 -5.08 -1.39
CA LEU A 60 26.04 -5.40 -2.07
C LEU A 60 25.85 -6.59 -2.98
N ASN A 61 26.07 -6.36 -4.27
CA ASN A 61 25.90 -7.32 -5.35
C ASN A 61 27.28 -7.71 -5.89
N ASN A 62 27.64 -8.98 -5.83
CA ASN A 62 28.88 -9.48 -6.41
C ASN A 62 28.58 -10.68 -7.29
N MET A 63 28.99 -10.59 -8.56
CA MET A 63 28.87 -11.66 -9.53
C MET A 63 30.24 -11.93 -10.12
N ASN A 64 30.79 -13.11 -9.84
CA ASN A 64 32.07 -13.55 -10.37
C ASN A 64 31.84 -14.76 -11.28
N ALA A 65 31.85 -14.53 -12.60
CA ALA A 65 31.83 -15.57 -13.60
C ALA A 65 33.23 -15.67 -14.23
N ARG A 66 33.89 -16.82 -14.04
CA ARG A 66 35.21 -17.09 -14.60
C ARG A 66 35.21 -18.49 -15.18
N THR A 67 35.66 -18.59 -16.42
CA THR A 67 35.89 -19.87 -17.08
C THR A 67 37.22 -19.84 -17.78
N THR A 68 37.96 -20.94 -17.67
CA THR A 68 39.18 -21.19 -18.43
C THR A 68 38.89 -22.31 -19.41
N LEU A 69 39.17 -22.06 -20.69
CA LEU A 69 39.13 -23.06 -21.74
C LEU A 69 40.55 -23.29 -22.26
N SER A 70 40.94 -24.55 -22.41
CA SER A 70 42.24 -24.92 -22.97
C SER A 70 42.18 -26.33 -23.54
N GLY A 71 42.88 -26.55 -24.66
CA GLY A 71 42.93 -27.85 -25.33
C GLY A 71 41.63 -28.25 -26.06
N ASN A 72 40.72 -27.30 -26.29
CA ASN A 72 39.48 -27.55 -27.00
C ASN A 72 39.74 -27.77 -28.50
N GLN A 73 39.53 -29.00 -28.98
CA GLN A 73 39.58 -29.35 -30.40
C GLN A 73 38.25 -29.96 -30.82
N ALA A 74 37.78 -29.54 -31.99
CA ALA A 74 36.57 -30.05 -32.63
C ALA A 74 36.94 -30.38 -34.08
N THR A 75 36.86 -31.66 -34.46
CA THR A 75 37.15 -32.18 -35.80
C THR A 75 35.98 -33.04 -36.28
N ASP A 76 35.66 -32.97 -37.57
CA ASP A 76 34.53 -33.68 -38.20
C ASP A 76 33.15 -33.36 -37.59
N ASN A 77 32.96 -32.14 -37.12
CA ASN A 77 31.71 -31.73 -36.50
C ASN A 77 30.67 -31.28 -37.52
N VAL A 78 29.46 -31.82 -37.37
CA VAL A 78 28.24 -31.31 -38.01
C VAL A 78 27.43 -30.62 -36.91
N ASN A 79 27.12 -29.33 -37.10
CA ASN A 79 26.28 -28.56 -36.20
C ASN A 79 24.84 -28.47 -36.73
N GLY A 80 23.91 -28.24 -35.80
CA GLY A 80 22.48 -28.09 -36.10
C GLY A 80 22.02 -26.63 -36.17
N TYR A 81 20.72 -26.45 -36.44
CA TYR A 81 20.08 -25.15 -36.30
C TYR A 81 19.62 -24.90 -34.87
N ASN A 82 19.79 -23.67 -34.41
CA ASN A 82 19.16 -23.14 -33.23
C ASN A 82 17.85 -22.48 -33.65
N VAL A 83 16.74 -23.21 -33.63
CA VAL A 83 15.44 -22.67 -34.06
C VAL A 83 14.55 -22.39 -32.86
N ILE A 84 14.28 -21.11 -32.65
CA ILE A 84 13.16 -20.59 -31.87
C ILE A 84 12.14 -20.09 -32.88
N ASP A 85 10.94 -20.65 -32.86
CA ASP A 85 9.90 -20.36 -33.85
C ASP A 85 8.75 -19.52 -33.25
N GLN A 86 7.78 -19.15 -34.10
CA GLN A 86 6.62 -18.34 -33.74
C GLN A 86 5.90 -18.89 -32.51
N GLY A 87 5.66 -18.00 -31.55
CA GLY A 87 4.97 -18.35 -30.30
C GLY A 87 5.88 -18.88 -29.19
N SER A 88 7.18 -19.11 -29.43
CA SER A 88 8.10 -19.67 -28.42
C SER A 88 8.14 -18.87 -27.11
N PHE A 89 7.83 -17.56 -27.16
CA PHE A 89 7.72 -16.68 -25.99
C PHE A 89 6.44 -15.84 -25.97
N ALA A 90 5.43 -16.20 -26.76
CA ALA A 90 4.14 -15.52 -26.69
C ALA A 90 3.54 -15.86 -25.32
N GLN A 91 3.54 -14.89 -24.40
CA GLN A 91 3.23 -14.98 -22.95
C GLN A 91 4.41 -15.17 -21.99
N ALA A 92 5.66 -15.03 -22.43
CA ALA A 92 6.76 -14.90 -21.49
C ALA A 92 6.56 -13.63 -20.64
N SER A 93 6.64 -13.77 -19.32
CA SER A 93 6.49 -12.68 -18.35
C SER A 93 7.51 -12.85 -17.23
N GLY A 94 7.92 -11.74 -16.61
CA GLY A 94 9.06 -11.72 -15.69
C GLY A 94 10.39 -11.73 -16.46
N ILE A 95 11.40 -12.39 -15.89
CA ILE A 95 12.74 -12.46 -16.48
C ILE A 95 12.90 -13.80 -17.19
N THR A 96 13.18 -13.75 -18.49
CA THR A 96 13.40 -14.93 -19.32
C THR A 96 14.79 -14.82 -19.95
N SER A 97 15.60 -15.87 -19.83
CA SER A 97 16.89 -15.99 -20.52
C SER A 97 16.84 -17.19 -21.46
N VAL A 98 17.27 -16.98 -22.69
CA VAL A 98 17.24 -18.01 -23.73
C VAL A 98 18.56 -18.01 -24.44
N ILE A 99 19.20 -19.17 -24.43
CA ILE A 99 20.53 -19.33 -25.00
C ILE A 99 20.48 -20.56 -25.88
N GLN A 100 20.75 -20.34 -27.16
CA GLN A 100 20.88 -21.41 -28.12
C GLN A 100 22.32 -21.46 -28.62
N ASN A 101 22.91 -22.65 -28.57
CA ASN A 101 24.18 -22.87 -29.19
C ASN A 101 24.20 -24.23 -29.87
N SER A 102 24.54 -24.23 -31.15
CA SER A 102 24.58 -25.44 -31.97
C SER A 102 26.00 -25.86 -32.32
N GLY A 103 26.99 -25.10 -31.83
CA GLY A 103 28.40 -25.31 -32.12
C GLY A 103 29.08 -26.22 -31.10
N ASN A 104 30.38 -26.40 -31.29
CA ASN A 104 31.25 -27.12 -30.37
C ASN A 104 32.14 -26.13 -29.62
N ASN A 105 32.74 -26.59 -28.51
CA ASN A 105 33.63 -25.77 -27.68
C ASN A 105 32.95 -24.52 -27.12
N VAL A 106 31.66 -24.61 -26.82
CA VAL A 106 30.91 -23.45 -26.32
C VAL A 106 30.85 -23.46 -24.82
N VAL A 107 31.25 -22.32 -24.25
CA VAL A 107 30.99 -21.95 -22.87
C VAL A 107 29.93 -20.87 -22.85
N ILE A 108 28.89 -21.14 -22.08
CA ILE A 108 27.83 -20.18 -21.79
C ILE A 108 27.94 -19.85 -20.32
N GLN A 109 28.13 -18.56 -20.02
CA GLN A 109 28.03 -18.02 -18.68
C GLN A 109 26.94 -16.96 -18.72
N ASP A 110 25.76 -17.32 -18.24
CA ASP A 110 24.66 -16.39 -18.02
C ASP A 110 24.43 -16.25 -16.52
N SER A 111 24.15 -15.04 -16.08
CA SER A 111 23.95 -14.74 -14.67
C SER A 111 23.06 -13.52 -14.54
N THR A 112 21.92 -13.73 -13.90
CA THR A 112 20.93 -12.68 -13.65
C THR A 112 20.88 -12.42 -12.15
N MET A 113 21.01 -11.15 -11.75
CA MET A 113 20.87 -10.72 -10.37
C MET A 113 19.76 -9.69 -10.26
N VAL A 114 18.80 -9.97 -9.37
CA VAL A 114 17.60 -9.15 -9.20
C VAL A 114 17.53 -8.69 -7.76
N ASN A 115 17.51 -7.38 -7.56
CA ASN A 115 17.30 -6.78 -6.26
C ASN A 115 15.96 -6.06 -6.28
N VAL A 116 15.06 -6.47 -5.41
CA VAL A 116 13.74 -5.87 -5.29
C VAL A 116 13.61 -5.32 -3.88
N THR A 117 13.48 -3.99 -3.79
CA THR A 117 13.16 -3.31 -2.54
C THR A 117 11.78 -2.67 -2.72
N ILE A 118 10.82 -3.11 -1.92
CA ILE A 118 9.48 -2.53 -1.90
C ILE A 118 9.38 -1.71 -0.61
N ILE A 119 9.19 -0.41 -0.75
CA ILE A 119 8.95 0.52 0.35
C ILE A 119 7.51 1.03 0.19
N PRO A 120 6.71 1.06 1.26
CA PRO A 120 5.32 1.53 1.22
C PRO A 120 5.19 3.01 0.88
#